data_AF-A0A9D7F8V4-F1
#
_entry.id   AF-A0A9D7F8V4-F1
#
_cell.length_a   1.000
_cell.length_b   1.000
_cell.length_c   1.000
_cell.angle_alpha   90.00
_cell.angle_beta   90.00
_cell.angle_gamma   90.00
#
_symmetry.space_group_name_H-M   'P 1'
#
loop_
_entity.id
_entity.type
_entity.pdbx_description
1 polymer ?
#
loop_
_entity_poly.entity_id
_entity_poly.type
_entity_poly.pdbx_seq_one_letter_code
_entity_poly.pdbx_strand_id
1 'polypeptide(L)'
;MTTINYTNGVLVVQIDYARREDIKGLPVKARAWDGDTKTWTVDRNLLGELLALFPDATMTADVQKLSEILILEQCQRWRDSGVTLLRDGDKLTALHNAAPSADIAALRNDRCNSAGHSPIAGRRADCSRREEGSAPNA
;
A
#
# COMPACT_ATOMS: atom_id res chain seq x y z
N MET A 1 -3.37 -3.44 -29.15
CA MET A 1 -2.00 -3.45 -28.57
C MET A 1 -1.83 -2.21 -27.70
N THR A 2 -1.22 -2.33 -26.52
CA THR A 2 -0.99 -1.20 -25.60
C THR A 2 0.50 -0.84 -25.56
N THR A 3 0.82 0.43 -25.73
CA THR A 3 2.18 0.95 -25.64
C THR A 3 2.23 2.09 -24.63
N ILE A 4 3.19 2.02 -23.72
CA ILE A 4 3.44 3.06 -22.72
C ILE A 4 4.75 3.74 -23.07
N ASN A 5 4.69 5.06 -23.19
CA ASN A 5 5.83 5.95 -23.42
C ASN A 5 5.96 6.94 -22.27
N TYR A 6 7.16 7.47 -22.07
CA TYR A 6 7.41 8.55 -21.11
C TYR A 6 7.98 9.75 -21.85
N THR A 7 7.28 10.88 -21.80
CA THR A 7 7.71 12.13 -22.44
C THR A 7 7.19 13.33 -21.68
N ASN A 8 7.96 14.41 -21.65
CA ASN A 8 7.57 15.68 -21.01
C ASN A 8 7.03 15.53 -19.57
N GLY A 9 7.56 14.55 -18.80
CA GLY A 9 7.15 14.32 -17.42
C GLY A 9 5.84 13.54 -17.23
N VAL A 10 5.21 13.05 -18.31
CA VAL A 10 3.96 12.26 -18.25
C VAL A 10 4.11 10.93 -18.97
N LEU A 11 3.29 9.96 -18.57
CA LEU A 11 3.13 8.70 -19.28
C LEU A 11 2.13 8.90 -20.42
N VAL A 12 2.55 8.64 -21.65
CA VAL A 12 1.67 8.63 -22.82
C VAL A 12 1.32 7.18 -23.13
N VAL A 13 0.04 6.86 -22.98
CA VAL A 13 -0.49 5.51 -23.19
C VAL A 13 -1.28 5.49 -24.49
N GLN A 14 -0.77 4.71 -25.43
CA GLN A 14 -1.46 4.34 -26.65
C GLN A 14 -2.13 2.99 -26.41
N ILE A 15 -3.45 2.95 -26.51
CA ILE A 15 -4.24 1.74 -26.30
C ILE A 15 -5.13 1.49 -27.49
N ASP A 16 -5.47 0.22 -27.67
CA ASP A 16 -6.54 -0.16 -28.57
C ASP A 16 -7.85 0.56 -28.16
N TYR A 17 -8.57 1.09 -29.13
CA TYR A 17 -9.80 1.86 -28.87
C TYR A 17 -10.87 1.05 -28.11
N ALA A 18 -10.86 -0.29 -28.25
CA ALA A 18 -11.74 -1.18 -27.49
C ALA A 18 -11.44 -1.17 -25.98
N ARG A 19 -10.18 -0.93 -25.59
CA ARG A 19 -9.71 -0.91 -24.19
C ARG A 19 -9.66 0.48 -23.59
N ARG A 20 -10.18 1.49 -24.29
CA ARG A 20 -10.06 2.91 -23.87
C ARG A 20 -10.68 3.21 -22.51
N GLU A 21 -11.69 2.44 -22.13
CA GLU A 21 -12.43 2.63 -20.89
C GLU A 21 -11.68 2.04 -19.69
N ASP A 22 -10.73 1.12 -19.90
CA ASP A 22 -9.97 0.46 -18.83
C ASP A 22 -9.14 1.49 -18.03
N ILE A 23 -8.59 2.51 -18.69
CA ILE A 23 -7.86 3.62 -18.05
C ILE A 23 -8.76 4.46 -17.14
N LYS A 24 -10.08 4.40 -17.30
CA LYS A 24 -11.01 5.16 -16.46
C LYS A 24 -11.05 4.67 -15.00
N GLY A 25 -10.48 3.50 -14.70
CA GLY A 25 -10.28 3.01 -13.32
C GLY A 25 -9.26 3.82 -12.51
N LEU A 26 -8.37 4.58 -13.17
CA LEU A 26 -7.40 5.45 -12.48
C LEU A 26 -8.07 6.69 -11.83
N PRO A 27 -7.35 7.55 -11.10
CA PRO A 27 -7.88 8.83 -10.64
C PRO A 27 -8.10 9.82 -11.81
N VAL A 28 -9.28 10.46 -11.88
CA VAL A 28 -9.63 11.42 -12.96
C VAL A 28 -8.63 12.56 -13.06
N LYS A 29 -8.11 13.06 -11.93
CA LYS A 29 -7.15 14.18 -11.90
C LYS A 29 -5.75 13.82 -12.41
N ALA A 30 -5.46 12.53 -12.50
CA ALA A 30 -4.14 12.02 -12.86
C ALA A 30 -4.10 11.45 -14.29
N ARG A 31 -5.16 11.68 -15.08
CA ARG A 31 -5.23 11.29 -16.49
C ARG A 31 -5.93 12.35 -17.33
N ALA A 32 -5.58 12.42 -18.60
CA ALA A 32 -6.32 13.18 -19.60
C ALA A 32 -6.32 12.43 -20.93
N TRP A 33 -7.42 12.53 -21.67
CA TRP A 33 -7.52 11.98 -23.01
C TRP A 33 -7.24 13.08 -24.03
N ASP A 34 -6.30 12.82 -24.92
CA ASP A 34 -6.04 13.63 -26.10
C ASP A 34 -6.82 13.04 -27.28
N GLY A 35 -7.84 13.78 -27.73
CA GLY A 35 -8.71 13.37 -28.83
C GLY A 35 -8.04 13.43 -30.21
N ASP A 36 -7.01 14.25 -30.37
CA ASP A 36 -6.30 14.44 -31.65
C ASP A 36 -5.32 13.30 -31.88
N THR A 37 -4.50 13.00 -30.87
CA THR A 37 -3.53 11.90 -30.94
C THR A 37 -4.11 10.54 -30.57
N LYS A 38 -5.34 10.52 -30.04
CA LYS A 38 -6.02 9.33 -29.50
C LYS A 38 -5.17 8.62 -28.45
N THR A 39 -4.61 9.38 -27.52
CA THR A 39 -3.76 8.87 -26.45
C THR A 39 -4.23 9.33 -25.07
N TRP A 40 -3.88 8.55 -24.05
CA TRP A 40 -4.04 8.98 -22.67
C TRP A 40 -2.71 9.53 -22.15
N THR A 41 -2.72 10.73 -21.56
CA THR A 41 -1.63 11.19 -20.70
C THR A 41 -1.95 10.83 -19.26
N VAL A 42 -1.02 10.23 -18.53
CA VAL A 42 -1.20 9.77 -17.15
C VAL A 42 -0.02 10.24 -16.30
N ASP A 43 -0.27 10.54 -15.03
CA ASP A 43 0.78 10.88 -14.07
C ASP A 43 1.81 9.75 -13.94
N ARG A 44 3.10 10.12 -13.87
CA ARG A 44 4.21 9.16 -13.80
C ARG A 44 4.12 8.21 -12.59
N ASN A 45 3.57 8.67 -11.48
CA ASN A 45 3.48 7.90 -10.25
C ASN A 45 2.46 6.76 -10.36
N LEU A 46 1.61 6.76 -11.40
CA LEU A 46 0.64 5.70 -11.67
C LEU A 46 1.17 4.62 -12.62
N LEU A 47 2.48 4.55 -12.84
CA LEU A 47 3.08 3.52 -13.70
C LEU A 47 2.75 2.11 -13.21
N GLY A 48 2.75 1.88 -11.89
CA GLY A 48 2.44 0.56 -11.32
C GLY A 48 1.01 0.13 -11.60
N GLU A 49 0.05 1.02 -11.40
CA GLU A 49 -1.37 0.80 -11.68
C GLU A 49 -1.63 0.60 -13.17
N LEU A 50 -0.94 1.34 -14.05
CA LEU A 50 -1.01 1.14 -15.49
C LEU A 50 -0.50 -0.25 -15.90
N LEU A 51 0.62 -0.71 -15.33
CA LEU A 51 1.15 -2.05 -15.62
C LEU A 51 0.25 -3.16 -15.06
N ALA A 52 -0.45 -2.90 -13.94
CA ALA A 52 -1.47 -3.82 -13.43
C ALA A 52 -2.71 -3.92 -14.34
N LEU A 53 -3.12 -2.80 -14.95
CA LEU A 53 -4.23 -2.76 -15.92
C LEU A 53 -3.84 -3.35 -17.29
N PHE A 54 -2.59 -3.14 -17.70
CA PHE A 54 -2.06 -3.56 -18.99
C PHE A 54 -0.77 -4.38 -18.81
N PRO A 55 -0.86 -5.62 -18.30
CA PRO A 55 0.32 -6.47 -18.07
C PRO A 55 1.03 -6.84 -19.37
N ASP A 56 0.32 -6.76 -20.50
CA ASP A 56 0.80 -6.99 -21.86
C ASP A 56 1.35 -5.73 -22.54
N ALA A 57 1.45 -4.61 -21.83
CA ALA A 57 1.92 -3.35 -22.39
C ALA A 57 3.38 -3.43 -22.84
N THR A 58 3.65 -2.94 -24.05
CA THR A 58 5.02 -2.70 -24.51
C THR A 58 5.53 -1.39 -23.93
N MET A 59 6.70 -1.43 -23.28
CA MET A 59 7.35 -0.26 -22.69
C MET A 59 8.54 0.19 -23.54
N THR A 60 8.71 1.50 -23.68
CA THR A 60 9.96 2.06 -24.21
C THR A 60 11.07 2.08 -23.16
N ALA A 61 12.32 2.23 -23.62
CA ALA A 61 13.49 2.29 -22.75
C ALA A 61 13.39 3.40 -21.69
N ASP A 62 12.75 4.53 -22.00
CA ASP A 62 12.60 5.62 -21.04
C ASP A 62 11.58 5.32 -19.94
N VAL A 63 10.56 4.51 -20.23
CA VAL A 63 9.65 3.98 -19.20
C VAL A 63 10.38 2.99 -18.28
N GLN A 64 11.30 2.19 -18.83
CA GLN A 64 12.11 1.29 -18.02
C GLN A 64 13.07 2.06 -17.10
N LYS A 65 13.71 3.13 -17.58
CA LYS A 65 14.50 4.02 -16.71
C LYS A 65 13.63 4.71 -15.66
N LEU A 66 12.43 5.15 -16.04
CA LEU A 66 11.49 5.75 -15.10
C LEU A 66 11.11 4.77 -13.98
N SER A 67 10.85 3.51 -14.29
CA SER A 67 10.48 2.52 -13.28
C SER A 67 11.60 2.33 -12.24
N GLU A 68 12.86 2.29 -12.66
CA GLU A 68 14.03 2.28 -11.77
C GLU A 68 14.07 3.52 -10.87
N ILE A 69 13.83 4.71 -11.44
CA ILE A 69 13.79 5.97 -10.67
C ILE A 69 12.67 5.93 -9.63
N LEU A 70 11.46 5.51 -10.00
CA LEU A 70 10.31 5.45 -9.10
C LEU A 70 10.54 4.44 -7.97
N ILE A 71 11.20 3.31 -8.25
CA ILE A 71 11.62 2.34 -7.22
C ILE A 71 12.59 2.99 -6.23
N LEU A 72 13.60 3.71 -6.72
CA LEU A 72 14.56 4.40 -5.86
C LEU A 72 13.92 5.51 -5.02
N GLU A 73 13.04 6.32 -5.63
CA GLU A 73 12.25 7.34 -4.92
C GLU A 73 11.38 6.70 -3.83
N GLN A 74 10.73 5.58 -4.11
CA GLN A 74 9.91 4.86 -3.13
C GLN A 74 10.77 4.31 -1.99
N CYS A 75 11.94 3.74 -2.29
CA CYS A 75 12.88 3.27 -1.28
C CYS A 75 13.38 4.41 -0.38
N GLN A 76 13.63 5.59 -0.95
CA GLN A 76 14.02 6.78 -0.18
C GLN A 76 12.89 7.25 0.73
N ARG A 77 11.65 7.36 0.22
CA ARG A 77 10.48 7.72 1.05
C ARG A 77 10.27 6.73 2.20
N TRP A 78 10.46 5.44 1.95
CA TRP A 78 10.39 4.42 2.98
C TRP A 78 11.46 4.60 4.04
N ARG A 79 12.71 4.81 3.65
CA ARG A 79 13.79 5.14 4.59
C ARG A 79 13.45 6.35 5.45
N ASP A 80 12.96 7.43 4.83
CA ASP A 80 12.60 8.67 5.53
C ASP A 80 11.41 8.49 6.47
N SER A 81 10.50 7.55 6.16
CA SER A 81 9.35 7.19 6.99
C SER A 81 9.69 6.16 8.08
N GLY A 82 10.96 5.75 8.21
CA GLY A 82 11.40 4.72 9.16
C GLY A 82 11.03 3.29 8.76
N VAL A 83 10.68 3.07 7.50
CA VAL A 83 10.44 1.72 6.95
C VAL A 83 11.77 1.06 6.58
N THR A 84 12.00 -0.13 7.10
CA THR A 84 13.14 -0.99 6.81
C THR A 84 12.70 -2.14 5.92
N LEU A 85 13.37 -2.32 4.78
CA LEU A 85 13.13 -3.47 3.91
C LEU A 85 14.00 -4.64 4.35
N LEU A 86 13.36 -5.73 4.78
CA LEU A 86 14.02 -7.01 5.01
C LEU A 86 13.89 -7.91 3.78
N ARG A 87 15.01 -8.46 3.34
CA ARG A 87 15.03 -9.48 2.30
C ARG A 87 15.15 -10.85 2.95
N ASP A 88 14.18 -11.72 2.69
CA ASP A 88 14.16 -13.13 3.07
C ASP A 88 14.10 -13.98 1.80
N GLY A 89 15.27 -14.40 1.30
CA GLY A 89 15.40 -15.05 0.00
C GLY A 89 14.89 -14.16 -1.15
N ASP A 90 13.83 -14.63 -1.83
CA ASP A 90 13.14 -13.91 -2.92
C ASP A 90 12.03 -12.98 -2.43
N LYS A 91 11.73 -12.96 -1.14
CA LYS A 91 10.70 -12.09 -0.55
C LYS A 91 11.31 -10.82 -0.01
N LEU A 92 10.68 -9.68 -0.32
CA LEU A 92 10.97 -8.40 0.29
C LEU A 92 9.82 -8.03 1.24
N THR A 93 10.12 -7.80 2.51
CA THR A 93 9.14 -7.43 3.55
C THR A 93 9.45 -6.03 4.05
N ALA A 94 8.46 -5.14 4.05
CA ALA A 94 8.57 -3.83 4.65
C ALA A 94 8.25 -3.91 6.16
N LEU A 95 9.22 -3.57 7.01
CA LEU A 95 9.04 -3.38 8.44
C LEU A 95 8.90 -1.89 8.74
N HIS A 96 7.86 -1.50 9.44
CA HIS A 96 7.70 -0.12 9.90
C HIS A 96 8.35 0.00 11.29
N ASN A 97 9.45 0.76 11.44
CA ASN A 97 10.09 0.97 12.76
C ASN A 97 9.27 1.87 13.70
N ALA A 98 8.15 2.40 13.25
CA ALA A 98 7.21 3.16 14.08
C ALA A 98 5.81 2.56 13.93
N ALA A 99 5.50 1.59 14.76
CA ALA A 99 4.23 1.72 15.45
C ALA A 99 4.47 2.75 16.55
N PRO A 100 3.75 3.88 16.63
CA PRO A 100 3.59 4.56 17.90
C PRO A 100 3.14 3.48 18.87
N SER A 101 3.94 3.19 19.90
CA SER A 101 3.60 2.21 20.94
C SER A 101 2.22 2.48 21.57
N ALA A 102 1.74 3.72 21.46
CA ALA A 102 0.38 4.13 21.78
C ALA A 102 -0.72 3.42 20.96
N ASP A 103 -0.52 3.16 19.65
CA ASP A 103 -1.56 2.56 18.80
C ASP A 103 -1.63 1.04 18.91
N ILE A 104 -0.51 0.35 19.17
CA ILE A 104 -0.53 -1.09 19.48
C ILE A 104 -1.18 -1.33 20.86
N ALA A 105 -0.94 -0.42 21.83
CA ALA A 105 -1.61 -0.47 23.12
C ALA A 105 -3.12 -0.18 22.98
N ALA A 106 -3.53 0.76 22.11
CA ALA A 106 -4.93 1.03 21.79
C ALA A 106 -5.61 -0.18 21.13
N LEU A 107 -4.98 -0.82 20.14
CA LEU A 107 -5.49 -2.03 19.49
C LEU A 107 -5.52 -3.26 20.43
N ARG A 108 -4.61 -3.35 21.42
CA ARG A 108 -4.66 -4.39 22.46
C ARG A 108 -5.76 -4.14 23.50
N ASN A 109 -6.00 -2.88 23.88
CA ASN A 109 -7.05 -2.52 24.82
C ASN A 109 -8.45 -2.63 24.22
N ASP A 110 -8.63 -2.32 22.93
CA ASP A 110 -9.92 -2.47 22.25
C ASP A 110 -10.37 -3.94 22.19
N ARG A 111 -9.43 -4.88 22.06
CA ARG A 111 -9.72 -6.32 22.09
C ARG A 111 -10.06 -6.86 23.48
N CYS A 112 -9.76 -6.11 24.55
CA CYS A 112 -10.13 -6.45 25.92
C CYS A 112 -11.47 -5.77 26.32
N ASN A 113 -11.74 -4.57 25.79
CA ASN A 113 -12.98 -3.83 26.06
C ASN A 113 -14.17 -4.24 25.18
N SER A 114 -13.97 -4.92 24.05
CA SER A 114 -15.05 -5.47 23.21
C SER A 114 -15.56 -6.85 23.68
N ALA A 115 -15.03 -7.38 24.79
CA ALA A 115 -15.53 -8.58 25.46
C ALA A 115 -16.59 -8.30 26.55
N GLY A 116 -17.36 -7.21 26.42
CA GLY A 116 -18.40 -6.88 27.39
C GLY A 116 -19.52 -6.03 26.81
N HIS A 117 -20.54 -6.68 26.23
CA HIS A 117 -21.98 -6.40 26.41
C HIS A 117 -22.83 -7.22 25.42
N SER A 118 -23.18 -8.46 25.76
CA SER A 118 -24.57 -8.80 26.09
C SER A 118 -24.71 -10.27 26.52
N PRO A 119 -25.63 -10.58 27.46
CA PRO A 119 -25.59 -11.81 28.23
C PRO A 119 -26.67 -12.80 27.77
N ILE A 120 -26.30 -13.98 27.27
CA ILE A 120 -27.20 -15.15 27.29
C ILE A 120 -26.41 -16.42 27.63
N ALA A 121 -26.57 -16.83 28.90
CA ALA A 121 -26.44 -18.17 29.48
C ALA A 121 -25.30 -19.11 29.05
N GLY A 122 -24.27 -19.18 29.91
CA GLY A 122 -23.76 -20.49 30.35
C GLY A 122 -22.38 -20.92 29.88
N ARG A 123 -21.31 -20.38 30.49
CA ARG A 123 -20.22 -21.10 31.19
C ARG A 123 -19.02 -20.16 31.42
N ARG A 124 -18.44 -20.30 32.61
CA ARG A 124 -17.48 -19.40 33.27
C ARG A 124 -16.14 -19.28 32.52
N ALA A 125 -15.57 -18.09 32.51
CA ALA A 125 -14.12 -17.89 32.57
C ALA A 125 -13.82 -17.05 33.82
N ASP A 126 -13.48 -17.75 34.90
CA ASP A 126 -12.98 -17.19 36.16
C ASP A 126 -11.59 -16.59 35.89
N CYS A 127 -11.42 -15.29 36.18
CA CYS A 127 -10.14 -14.59 36.11
C CYS A 127 -9.76 -14.06 37.51
N SER A 128 -9.66 -14.95 38.50
CA SER A 128 -9.11 -14.60 39.81
C SER A 128 -7.67 -15.08 39.92
N ARG A 129 -6.72 -14.19 39.61
CA ARG A 129 -5.29 -14.39 39.90
C ARG A 129 -5.09 -14.22 41.41
N ARG A 130 -4.75 -15.30 42.12
CA ARG A 130 -4.21 -15.25 43.49
C ARG A 130 -2.82 -14.65 43.47
N GLU A 131 -2.63 -13.54 44.16
CA GLU A 131 -1.32 -13.17 44.70
C GLU A 131 -1.34 -13.53 46.20
N GLU A 132 -0.66 -14.62 46.55
CA GLU A 132 -0.29 -14.95 47.93
C GLU A 132 1.14 -14.44 48.14
N GLY A 133 1.40 -13.69 49.22
CA GLY A 133 2.76 -13.59 49.77
C GLY A 133 3.18 -12.28 50.45
N SER A 134 2.82 -12.18 51.73
CA SER A 134 3.67 -11.71 52.84
C SER A 134 3.80 -10.21 53.16
N ALA A 135 3.25 -9.85 54.33
CA ALA A 135 3.67 -8.74 55.19
C ALA A 135 5.13 -8.92 55.69
N PRO A 136 5.76 -7.88 56.25
CA PRO A 136 5.81 -7.84 57.72
C PRO A 136 5.74 -6.45 58.39
N ASN A 137 5.16 -6.47 59.59
CA ASN A 137 5.41 -5.67 60.82
C ASN A 137 6.04 -4.27 60.75
N ALA A 138 5.29 -3.27 61.26
CA ALA A 138 5.57 -2.54 62.51
C ALA A 138 4.34 -1.70 62.91
#